data_AF-A0AAP2MQL0-F1
#
_entry.id   AF-A0AAP2MQL0-F1
#
_cell.length_a   1.000
_cell.length_b   1.000
_cell.length_c   1.000
_cell.angle_alpha   90.00
_cell.angle_beta   90.00
_cell.angle_gamma   90.00
#
_symmetry.space_group_name_H-M   'P 1'
#
loop_
_entity.id
_entity.type
_entity.pdbx_description
1 polymer ?
#
loop_
_entity_poly.entity_id
_entity_poly.type
_entity_poly.pdbx_seq_one_letter_code
_entity_poly.pdbx_strand_id
1 'polypeptide(L)'
;MSDANFENLVEVCRAATFVPGGREASLTLATQELLDALSACLADDREYGILMADGDPDQLVLGSTVQLIIGDPRTGFGVVADSLQDLIASPKFRVSEPRNYFLIDKKFSKSDAAIPDNVVCYRRVLQFVSLLRKSAAYLDVDAGTLVFVHGGKYELPVNYSVDDLIRLDGATLDKLVSFVGDDTHNEQKLAIVEESVRSIASAYERSARFSGMLAQLSDLSSKINDGYRLFVASFSYDKVRDALEAAKVDYAAKIHKVFSDIQNQILGIPVATIVVATQMKAADKIGYEFWVNSAVLIGCWVFVMLMVFLLMNQLHTLGVLATEIHRQRDQISMQYKDIADRFKDVFEFLGRRLRLQKFALGSVGGVLIVGFLLAHVVYFKLTVPAETWLKSLLSCYFSA
;
A
#
# COMPACT_ATOMS: atom_id res chain seq x y z
N MET A 1 18.96 20.41 -37.13
CA MET A 1 18.31 20.16 -38.44
C MET A 1 16.84 20.35 -38.19
N SER A 2 16.27 21.39 -38.78
CA SER A 2 15.03 22.04 -38.33
C SER A 2 13.78 21.31 -38.77
N ASP A 3 12.77 21.26 -37.89
CA ASP A 3 11.40 20.82 -38.21
C ASP A 3 10.82 21.58 -39.42
N ALA A 4 11.28 22.82 -39.65
CA ALA A 4 10.95 23.64 -40.81
C ALA A 4 11.23 22.96 -42.16
N ASN A 5 12.18 22.03 -42.23
CA ASN A 5 12.50 21.34 -43.48
C ASN A 5 11.45 20.25 -43.78
N PHE A 6 10.95 19.54 -42.76
CA PHE A 6 9.93 18.51 -42.97
C PHE A 6 8.58 19.11 -43.36
N GLU A 7 8.27 20.33 -42.92
CA GLU A 7 7.05 21.04 -43.35
C GLU A 7 7.01 21.25 -44.88
N ASN A 8 8.16 21.45 -45.54
CA ASN A 8 8.19 21.50 -47.02
C ASN A 8 7.69 20.18 -47.65
N LEU A 9 8.09 19.04 -47.08
CA LEU A 9 7.62 17.73 -47.53
C LEU A 9 6.13 17.54 -47.26
N VAL A 10 5.64 18.02 -46.10
CA VAL A 10 4.22 17.97 -45.73
C VAL A 10 3.38 18.79 -46.71
N GLU A 11 3.80 20.01 -47.05
CA GLU A 11 3.09 20.88 -47.99
C GLU A 11 3.01 20.24 -49.38
N VAL A 12 4.12 19.69 -49.86
CA VAL A 12 4.17 18.95 -51.13
C VAL A 12 3.23 17.74 -51.10
N CYS A 13 3.30 16.90 -50.06
CA CYS A 13 2.45 15.71 -49.94
C CYS A 13 0.96 16.05 -49.78
N ARG A 14 0.63 17.14 -49.10
CA ARG A 14 -0.74 17.58 -48.86
C ARG A 14 -1.41 18.08 -50.15
N ALA A 15 -0.67 18.84 -50.95
CA ALA A 15 -1.12 19.35 -52.24
C ALA A 15 -1.10 18.29 -53.35
N ALA A 16 -0.29 17.24 -53.19
CA ALA A 16 -0.20 16.15 -54.14
C ALA A 16 -1.49 15.30 -54.18
N THR A 17 -1.81 14.79 -55.36
CA THR A 17 -2.87 13.81 -55.60
C THR A 17 -2.21 12.49 -55.97
N PHE A 18 -2.22 11.54 -55.02
CA PHE A 18 -1.58 10.24 -55.18
C PHE A 18 -2.42 9.32 -56.08
N VAL A 19 -1.73 8.54 -56.91
CA VAL A 19 -2.33 7.46 -57.69
C VAL A 19 -2.72 6.31 -56.75
N PRO A 20 -3.94 5.74 -56.86
CA PRO A 20 -4.36 4.64 -55.99
C PRO A 20 -3.40 3.45 -56.04
N GLY A 21 -2.84 3.06 -54.89
CA GLY A 21 -1.97 1.89 -54.76
C GLY A 21 -0.51 2.10 -55.18
N GLY A 22 -0.08 3.35 -55.38
CA GLY A 22 1.31 3.68 -55.71
C GLY A 22 1.82 4.94 -55.00
N ARG A 23 3.13 5.18 -55.14
CA ARG A 23 3.82 6.39 -54.65
C ARG A 23 3.99 7.47 -55.71
N GLU A 24 3.40 7.26 -56.88
CA GLU A 24 3.26 8.28 -57.92
C GLU A 24 2.16 9.27 -57.52
N ALA A 25 2.44 10.55 -57.68
CA ALA A 25 1.49 11.61 -57.37
C ALA A 25 1.59 12.76 -58.38
N SER A 26 0.44 13.30 -58.75
CA SER A 26 0.37 14.52 -59.55
C SER A 26 0.25 15.74 -58.63
N LEU A 27 1.08 16.75 -58.85
CA LEU A 27 1.07 17.99 -58.10
C LEU A 27 0.85 19.18 -59.03
N THR A 28 -0.17 20.00 -58.75
CA THR A 28 -0.37 21.28 -59.46
C THR A 28 0.23 22.41 -58.63
N LEU A 29 1.18 23.13 -59.23
CA LEU A 29 1.91 24.23 -58.58
C LEU A 29 1.05 25.49 -58.50
N ALA A 30 0.11 25.53 -57.55
CA ALA A 30 -0.88 26.61 -57.44
C ALA A 30 -0.36 27.88 -56.73
N THR A 31 0.67 27.76 -55.89
CA THR A 31 1.20 28.86 -55.07
C THR A 31 2.72 28.92 -55.13
N GLN A 32 3.29 30.11 -54.91
CA GLN A 32 4.75 30.29 -54.86
C GLN A 32 5.38 29.50 -53.70
N GLU A 33 4.70 29.43 -52.55
CA GLU A 33 5.16 28.65 -51.40
C GLU A 33 5.31 27.15 -51.73
N LEU A 34 4.39 26.59 -52.50
CA LEU A 34 4.43 25.19 -52.93
C LEU A 34 5.55 24.95 -53.97
N LEU A 35 5.82 25.93 -54.83
CA LEU A 35 6.95 25.90 -55.77
C LEU A 35 8.28 25.90 -55.01
N ASP A 36 8.42 26.79 -54.01
CA ASP A 36 9.62 26.90 -53.20
C ASP A 36 9.84 25.63 -52.37
N ALA A 37 8.77 25.07 -51.79
CA ALA A 37 8.80 23.80 -51.05
C ALA A 37 9.21 22.62 -51.94
N LEU A 38 8.62 22.50 -53.13
CA LEU A 38 8.99 21.44 -54.08
C LEU A 38 10.45 21.59 -54.55
N SER A 39 10.88 22.81 -54.85
CA SER A 39 12.25 23.09 -55.28
C SER A 39 13.26 22.70 -54.20
N ALA A 40 12.95 23.01 -52.94
CA ALA A 40 13.78 22.60 -51.79
C ALA A 40 13.83 21.07 -51.63
N CYS A 41 12.71 20.38 -51.86
CA CYS A 41 12.67 18.92 -51.76
C CYS A 41 13.42 18.22 -52.91
N LEU A 42 13.36 18.75 -54.13
CA LEU A 42 14.08 18.21 -55.29
C LEU A 42 15.59 18.50 -55.25
N ALA A 43 16.01 19.57 -54.58
CA ALA A 43 17.42 19.90 -54.39
C ALA A 43 18.18 18.89 -53.52
N ASP A 44 17.49 18.14 -52.66
CA ASP A 44 18.06 17.07 -51.82
C ASP A 44 17.20 15.80 -51.84
N ASP A 45 17.17 15.14 -53.00
CA ASP A 45 16.41 13.91 -53.26
C ASP A 45 16.67 12.82 -52.19
N ARG A 46 17.89 12.72 -51.68
CA ARG A 46 18.31 11.75 -50.65
C ARG A 46 17.73 12.05 -49.28
N GLU A 47 17.47 13.32 -48.96
CA GLU A 47 16.88 13.71 -47.68
C GLU A 47 15.36 13.54 -47.68
N TYR A 48 14.70 14.00 -48.76
CA TYR A 48 13.24 14.07 -48.86
C TYR A 48 12.58 12.86 -49.53
N GLY A 49 13.31 12.10 -50.34
CA GLY A 49 12.79 10.96 -51.08
C GLY A 49 11.85 11.34 -52.24
N ILE A 50 11.85 12.59 -52.69
CA ILE A 50 11.03 13.05 -53.82
C ILE A 50 11.83 13.00 -55.11
N LEU A 51 11.27 12.36 -56.13
CA LEU A 51 11.80 12.33 -57.49
C LEU A 51 10.75 12.86 -58.47
N MET A 52 11.17 13.53 -59.52
CA MET A 52 10.28 13.82 -60.65
C MET A 52 10.17 12.59 -61.57
N ALA A 53 8.93 12.23 -61.92
CA ALA A 53 8.65 11.14 -62.87
C ALA A 53 8.82 11.60 -64.33
N ASP A 54 8.56 12.88 -64.60
CA ASP A 54 8.70 13.51 -65.93
C ASP A 54 8.99 15.01 -65.76
N GLY A 55 9.88 15.57 -66.61
CA GLY A 55 10.28 16.99 -66.59
C GLY A 55 11.68 17.31 -66.05
N ASP A 56 12.09 18.58 -66.20
CA ASP A 56 13.37 19.13 -65.73
C ASP A 56 13.18 19.87 -64.38
N PRO A 57 13.88 19.46 -63.29
CA PRO A 57 13.86 20.10 -61.97
C PRO A 57 14.09 21.60 -61.98
N ASP A 58 14.86 22.10 -62.94
CA ASP A 58 15.27 23.49 -63.00
C ASP A 58 14.25 24.37 -63.78
N GLN A 59 13.17 23.80 -64.32
CA GLN A 59 12.16 24.48 -65.14
C GLN A 59 10.74 24.42 -64.56
N LEU A 60 10.61 24.46 -63.23
CA LEU A 60 9.31 24.49 -62.56
C LEU A 60 8.61 25.85 -62.77
N VAL A 61 7.42 25.84 -63.35
CA VAL A 61 6.60 27.04 -63.60
C VAL A 61 5.31 27.00 -62.79
N LEU A 62 4.98 28.13 -62.17
CA LEU A 62 3.69 28.35 -61.50
C LEU A 62 2.52 28.02 -62.43
N GLY A 63 1.57 27.22 -61.93
CA GLY A 63 0.40 26.74 -62.66
C GLY A 63 0.59 25.45 -63.46
N SER A 64 1.82 24.93 -63.55
CA SER A 64 2.08 23.63 -64.20
C SER A 64 1.69 22.45 -63.30
N THR A 65 1.38 21.30 -63.92
CA THR A 65 1.16 20.04 -63.21
C THR A 65 2.33 19.12 -63.46
N VAL A 66 2.92 18.63 -62.39
CA VAL A 66 4.15 17.83 -62.38
C VAL A 66 3.84 16.45 -61.85
N GLN A 67 4.48 15.41 -62.41
CA GLN A 67 4.38 14.05 -61.91
C GLN A 67 5.57 13.74 -61.00
N LEU A 68 5.29 13.30 -59.78
CA LEU A 68 6.28 13.05 -58.73
C LEU A 68 6.21 11.60 -58.26
N ILE A 69 7.33 11.06 -57.81
CA ILE A 69 7.42 9.81 -57.05
C ILE A 69 7.88 10.19 -55.66
N ILE A 70 7.02 9.97 -54.66
CA ILE A 70 7.29 10.30 -53.25
C ILE A 70 7.65 9.01 -52.51
N GLY A 71 8.95 8.74 -52.42
CA GLY A 71 9.52 7.62 -51.69
C GLY A 71 9.63 7.88 -50.19
N ASP A 72 10.40 7.02 -49.51
CA ASP A 72 10.67 7.17 -48.09
C ASP A 72 11.77 8.22 -47.88
N PRO A 73 11.54 9.23 -47.02
CA PRO A 73 12.59 10.17 -46.65
C PRO A 73 13.70 9.48 -45.85
N ARG A 74 14.84 10.14 -45.70
CA ARG A 74 16.00 9.60 -44.96
C ARG A 74 15.61 9.11 -43.57
N THR A 75 16.14 7.96 -43.18
CA THR A 75 15.97 7.37 -41.85
C THR A 75 16.32 8.38 -40.75
N GLY A 76 15.32 8.82 -39.99
CA GLY A 76 15.45 9.79 -38.91
C GLY A 76 15.01 11.22 -39.22
N PHE A 77 14.74 11.55 -40.51
CA PHE A 77 14.16 12.83 -40.94
C PHE A 77 12.65 12.88 -40.70
N GLY A 78 11.95 11.82 -41.12
CA GLY A 78 10.53 11.61 -40.87
C GLY A 78 10.04 10.32 -41.51
N VAL A 79 8.73 10.13 -41.58
CA VAL A 79 8.12 8.95 -42.23
C VAL A 79 6.93 9.38 -43.07
N VAL A 80 6.85 8.92 -44.31
CA VAL A 80 5.67 9.11 -45.17
C VAL A 80 5.00 7.75 -45.35
N ALA A 81 3.86 7.57 -44.69
CA ALA A 81 3.11 6.31 -44.69
C ALA A 81 1.79 6.47 -45.44
N ASP A 82 1.36 5.42 -46.14
CA ASP A 82 0.09 5.44 -46.86
C ASP A 82 -1.09 5.51 -45.88
N SER A 83 -1.00 4.75 -44.78
CA SER A 83 -1.96 4.77 -43.68
C SER A 83 -1.28 4.60 -42.31
N LEU A 84 -2.06 4.76 -41.23
CA LEU A 84 -1.59 4.45 -39.88
C LEU A 84 -1.16 2.97 -39.74
N GLN A 85 -1.80 2.06 -40.48
CA GLN A 85 -1.46 0.63 -40.45
C GLN A 85 -0.03 0.39 -40.97
N ASP A 86 0.38 1.14 -42.00
CA ASP A 86 1.72 1.07 -42.58
C ASP A 86 2.75 1.71 -41.64
N LEU A 87 2.38 2.80 -40.97
CA LEU A 87 3.23 3.42 -39.96
C LEU A 87 3.56 2.46 -38.82
N ILE A 88 2.54 1.79 -38.26
CA ILE A 88 2.72 0.84 -37.15
C ILE A 88 3.16 -0.56 -37.63
N ALA A 89 3.41 -0.77 -38.92
CA ALA A 89 4.01 -2.01 -39.41
C ALA A 89 5.43 -2.20 -38.84
N SER A 90 6.15 -1.08 -38.65
CA SER A 90 7.45 -1.06 -37.98
C SER A 90 7.31 -1.24 -36.46
N PRO A 91 7.97 -2.24 -35.83
CA PRO A 91 7.89 -2.48 -34.39
C PRO A 91 8.29 -1.27 -33.55
N LYS A 92 9.25 -0.48 -34.02
CA LYS A 92 9.71 0.75 -33.37
C LYS A 92 8.58 1.77 -33.18
N PHE A 93 7.73 1.91 -34.19
CA PHE A 93 6.62 2.86 -34.14
C PHE A 93 5.42 2.33 -33.36
N ARG A 94 5.41 1.06 -32.96
CA ARG A 94 4.40 0.56 -32.00
C ARG A 94 4.67 1.00 -30.56
N VAL A 95 5.92 1.36 -30.25
CA VAL A 95 6.36 1.69 -28.88
C VAL A 95 6.83 3.14 -28.72
N SER A 96 7.07 3.86 -29.82
CA SER A 96 7.45 5.27 -29.81
C SER A 96 6.88 6.00 -31.03
N GLU A 97 6.28 7.17 -30.82
CA GLU A 97 5.86 8.02 -31.93
C GLU A 97 7.08 8.52 -32.72
N PRO A 98 7.05 8.51 -34.07
CA PRO A 98 8.09 9.15 -34.87
C PRO A 98 8.25 10.63 -34.54
N ARG A 99 9.44 11.18 -34.81
CA ARG A 99 9.68 12.62 -34.67
C ARG A 99 8.74 13.42 -35.55
N ASN A 100 8.73 13.09 -36.84
CA ASN A 100 7.88 13.68 -37.86
C ASN A 100 7.28 12.54 -38.71
N TYR A 101 6.01 12.65 -39.09
CA TYR A 101 5.37 11.73 -40.03
C TYR A 101 4.19 12.38 -40.73
N PHE A 102 3.88 11.86 -41.92
CA PHE A 102 2.73 12.22 -42.72
C PHE A 102 1.95 10.96 -43.13
N LEU A 103 0.62 11.01 -42.98
CA LEU A 103 -0.31 9.95 -43.39
C LEU A 103 -1.04 10.40 -44.67
N ILE A 104 -0.83 9.68 -45.78
CA ILE A 104 -1.37 10.05 -47.09
C ILE A 104 -2.90 9.93 -47.13
N ASP A 105 -3.46 8.83 -46.62
CA ASP A 105 -4.90 8.55 -46.63
C ASP A 105 -5.76 9.62 -45.93
N LYS A 106 -5.23 10.20 -44.84
CA LYS A 106 -5.89 11.26 -44.06
C LYS A 106 -5.37 12.66 -44.35
N LYS A 107 -4.33 12.80 -45.19
CA LYS A 107 -3.54 14.03 -45.39
C LYS A 107 -3.14 14.68 -44.06
N PHE A 108 -2.77 13.86 -43.08
CA PHE A 108 -2.52 14.27 -41.71
C PHE A 108 -1.02 14.32 -41.41
N SER A 109 -0.56 15.45 -40.91
CA SER A 109 0.77 15.63 -40.32
C SER A 109 0.69 15.64 -38.80
N LYS A 110 1.75 15.19 -38.12
CA LYS A 110 1.88 15.29 -36.67
C LYS A 110 1.66 16.72 -36.12
N SER A 111 2.03 17.73 -36.90
CA SER A 111 1.91 19.16 -36.58
C SER A 111 0.47 19.70 -36.67
N ASP A 112 -0.47 18.92 -37.22
CA ASP A 112 -1.83 19.39 -37.48
C ASP A 112 -2.66 19.49 -36.19
N ALA A 113 -3.47 20.54 -36.09
CA ALA A 113 -4.35 20.77 -34.94
C ALA A 113 -5.51 19.77 -34.86
N ALA A 114 -6.03 19.33 -36.01
CA ALA A 114 -7.11 18.36 -36.10
C ALA A 114 -6.55 16.94 -36.18
N ILE A 115 -6.57 16.21 -35.06
CA ILE A 115 -5.99 14.86 -34.96
C ILE A 115 -7.07 13.81 -35.26
N PRO A 116 -6.84 12.89 -36.22
CA PRO A 116 -7.74 11.77 -36.49
C PRO A 116 -7.94 10.85 -35.27
N ASP A 117 -9.14 10.31 -35.08
CA ASP A 117 -9.50 9.48 -33.92
C ASP A 117 -8.58 8.26 -33.72
N ASN A 118 -8.19 7.60 -34.82
CA ASN A 118 -7.26 6.47 -34.78
C ASN A 118 -5.85 6.89 -34.29
N VAL A 119 -5.40 8.10 -34.63
CA VAL A 119 -4.13 8.67 -34.16
C VAL A 119 -4.23 9.04 -32.67
N VAL A 120 -5.38 9.55 -32.21
CA VAL A 120 -5.63 9.78 -30.77
C VAL A 120 -5.51 8.46 -30.00
N CYS A 121 -6.15 7.39 -30.48
CA CYS A 121 -6.08 6.07 -29.86
C CYS A 121 -4.66 5.50 -29.88
N TYR A 122 -3.94 5.64 -30.98
CA TYR A 122 -2.53 5.27 -31.08
C TYR A 122 -1.67 5.98 -30.02
N ARG A 123 -1.80 7.30 -29.85
CA ARG A 123 -1.07 8.05 -28.82
C ARG A 123 -1.40 7.58 -27.40
N ARG A 124 -2.67 7.22 -27.12
CA ARG A 124 -3.04 6.62 -25.82
C ARG A 124 -2.36 5.27 -25.60
N VAL A 125 -2.30 4.41 -26.61
CA VAL A 125 -1.57 3.13 -26.52
C VAL A 125 -0.10 3.37 -26.23
N LEU A 126 0.53 4.37 -26.86
CA LEU A 126 1.92 4.73 -26.53
C LEU A 126 2.11 5.20 -25.09
N GLN A 127 1.16 5.97 -24.53
CA GLN A 127 1.19 6.35 -23.11
C GLN A 127 1.07 5.12 -22.20
N PHE A 128 0.22 4.17 -22.56
CA PHE A 128 0.11 2.90 -21.85
C PHE A 128 1.39 2.05 -21.97
N VAL A 129 2.03 1.98 -23.14
CA VAL A 129 3.35 1.34 -23.29
C VAL A 129 4.39 2.02 -22.42
N SER A 130 4.36 3.36 -22.31
CA SER A 130 5.24 4.12 -21.41
C SER A 130 5.01 3.77 -19.94
N LEU A 131 3.76 3.58 -19.51
CA LEU A 131 3.43 3.07 -18.19
C LEU A 131 4.04 1.67 -17.97
N LEU A 132 3.81 0.74 -18.90
CA LEU A 132 4.33 -0.62 -18.81
C LEU A 132 5.86 -0.66 -18.79
N ARG A 133 6.51 0.26 -19.52
CA ARG A 133 7.97 0.42 -19.51
C ARG A 133 8.50 0.75 -18.10
N LYS A 134 7.75 1.49 -17.28
CA LYS A 134 8.16 1.77 -15.89
C LYS A 134 8.18 0.50 -15.03
N SER A 135 7.34 -0.49 -15.34
CA SER A 135 7.31 -1.79 -14.65
C SER A 135 8.21 -2.85 -15.31
N ALA A 136 8.64 -2.64 -16.55
CA ALA A 136 9.53 -3.56 -17.26
C ALA A 136 10.99 -3.35 -16.86
N ALA A 137 11.81 -4.39 -17.00
CA ALA A 137 13.26 -4.27 -16.81
C ALA A 137 13.89 -3.42 -17.91
N TYR A 138 13.45 -3.62 -19.16
CA TYR A 138 13.81 -2.79 -20.30
C TYR A 138 12.80 -2.94 -21.44
N LEU A 139 12.85 -2.00 -22.39
CA LEU A 139 12.13 -2.03 -23.67
C LEU A 139 13.16 -2.18 -24.78
N ASP A 140 13.06 -3.25 -25.56
CA ASP A 140 13.76 -3.37 -26.84
C ASP A 140 12.96 -2.57 -27.88
N VAL A 141 13.49 -1.40 -28.25
CA VAL A 141 12.82 -0.45 -29.15
C VAL A 141 12.81 -0.97 -30.58
N ASP A 142 13.87 -1.64 -31.02
CA ASP A 142 13.99 -2.13 -32.39
C ASP A 142 13.09 -3.34 -32.62
N ALA A 143 12.97 -4.22 -31.61
CA ALA A 143 12.05 -5.36 -31.63
C ALA A 143 10.63 -5.01 -31.15
N GLY A 144 10.39 -3.79 -30.64
CA GLY A 144 9.11 -3.39 -30.05
C GLY A 144 8.64 -4.30 -28.91
N THR A 145 9.54 -4.76 -28.05
CA THR A 145 9.26 -5.80 -27.03
C THR A 145 9.61 -5.33 -25.62
N LEU A 146 8.64 -5.42 -24.71
CA LEU A 146 8.83 -5.19 -23.28
C LEU A 146 9.35 -6.47 -22.62
N VAL A 147 10.40 -6.36 -21.81
CA VAL A 147 10.99 -7.49 -21.09
C VAL A 147 10.85 -7.30 -19.60
N PHE A 148 10.19 -8.26 -18.97
CA PHE A 148 9.94 -8.34 -17.54
C PHE A 148 10.80 -9.45 -16.93
N VAL A 149 11.29 -9.24 -15.71
CA VAL A 149 12.18 -10.19 -15.02
C VAL A 149 11.66 -10.63 -13.65
N HIS A 150 10.65 -9.94 -13.11
CA HIS A 150 10.07 -10.30 -11.82
C HIS A 150 9.29 -11.61 -11.94
N GLY A 151 9.66 -12.64 -11.17
CA GLY A 151 9.06 -13.97 -11.30
C GLY A 151 9.51 -14.77 -12.52
N GLY A 152 10.60 -14.36 -13.18
CA GLY A 152 11.17 -15.02 -14.36
C GLY A 152 11.10 -14.16 -15.62
N LYS A 153 11.91 -14.52 -16.62
CA LYS A 153 11.96 -13.79 -17.90
C LYS A 153 10.62 -13.93 -18.62
N TYR A 154 9.92 -12.81 -18.82
CA TYR A 154 8.67 -12.74 -19.58
C TYR A 154 8.75 -11.63 -20.63
N GLU A 155 8.51 -11.99 -21.89
CA GLU A 155 8.58 -11.07 -23.03
C GLU A 155 7.16 -10.76 -23.52
N LEU A 156 6.87 -9.46 -23.68
CA LEU A 156 5.61 -8.93 -24.20
C LEU A 156 5.90 -8.13 -25.48
N PRO A 157 5.80 -8.77 -26.67
CA PRO A 157 5.88 -8.05 -27.94
C PRO A 157 4.68 -7.10 -28.08
N VAL A 158 4.95 -5.83 -28.33
CA VAL A 158 3.94 -4.79 -28.49
C VAL A 158 3.43 -4.84 -29.93
N ASN A 159 2.53 -5.78 -30.19
CA ASN A 159 1.89 -5.98 -31.48
C ASN A 159 0.41 -5.62 -31.40
N TYR A 160 -0.03 -4.70 -32.25
CA TYR A 160 -1.43 -4.31 -32.41
C TYR A 160 -1.65 -3.77 -33.83
N SER A 161 -2.90 -3.79 -34.29
CA SER A 161 -3.35 -3.25 -35.57
C SER A 161 -4.23 -2.01 -35.39
N VAL A 162 -4.58 -1.33 -36.49
CA VAL A 162 -5.56 -0.25 -36.47
C VAL A 162 -6.95 -0.74 -36.01
N ASP A 163 -7.31 -1.99 -36.30
CA ASP A 163 -8.58 -2.56 -35.81
C ASP A 163 -8.62 -2.65 -34.28
N ASP A 164 -7.48 -2.97 -33.64
CA ASP A 164 -7.37 -2.97 -32.19
C ASP A 164 -7.55 -1.57 -31.62
N LEU A 165 -7.03 -0.54 -32.31
CA LEU A 165 -7.19 0.86 -31.91
C LEU A 165 -8.64 1.34 -31.99
N ILE A 166 -9.39 0.89 -33.00
CA ILE A 166 -10.81 1.26 -33.19
C ILE A 166 -11.69 0.63 -32.10
N ARG A 167 -11.36 -0.59 -31.66
CA ARG A 167 -12.11 -1.32 -30.61
C ARG A 167 -11.71 -0.95 -29.19
N LEU A 168 -10.71 -0.09 -29.05
CA LEU A 168 -10.10 0.28 -27.77
C LEU A 168 -11.09 1.06 -26.89
N ASP A 169 -11.25 0.63 -25.65
CA ASP A 169 -11.88 1.46 -24.62
C ASP A 169 -10.89 2.51 -24.10
N GLY A 170 -10.90 3.69 -24.74
CA GLY A 170 -10.03 4.80 -24.37
C GLY A 170 -10.22 5.27 -22.92
N ALA A 171 -11.44 5.19 -22.36
CA ALA A 171 -11.70 5.68 -21.00
C ALA A 171 -11.07 4.76 -19.95
N THR A 172 -11.11 3.44 -20.16
CA THR A 172 -10.42 2.48 -19.27
C THR A 172 -8.90 2.60 -19.40
N LEU A 173 -8.38 2.84 -20.60
CA LEU A 173 -6.95 3.05 -20.80
C LEU A 173 -6.44 4.32 -20.09
N ASP A 174 -7.17 5.43 -20.18
CA ASP A 174 -6.82 6.68 -19.49
C ASP A 174 -6.81 6.50 -17.95
N LYS A 175 -7.71 5.67 -17.40
CA LYS A 175 -7.70 5.29 -15.97
C LYS A 175 -6.48 4.45 -15.60
N LEU A 176 -6.07 3.51 -16.45
CA LEU A 176 -4.89 2.68 -16.23
C LEU A 176 -3.60 3.52 -16.24
N VAL A 177 -3.49 4.46 -17.18
CA VAL A 177 -2.33 5.38 -17.26
C VAL A 177 -2.23 6.26 -16.02
N SER A 178 -3.37 6.71 -15.47
CA SER A 178 -3.40 7.54 -14.25
C SER A 178 -3.29 6.74 -12.93
N PHE A 179 -3.31 5.40 -12.96
CA PHE A 179 -3.23 4.57 -11.76
C PHE A 179 -1.86 4.69 -11.05
N VAL A 180 -0.77 4.73 -11.82
CA VAL A 180 0.60 4.92 -11.32
C VAL A 180 0.97 6.40 -11.43
N GLY A 181 0.72 7.13 -10.34
CA GLY A 181 1.08 8.54 -10.20
C GLY A 181 2.49 8.74 -9.62
N ASP A 182 2.71 9.85 -8.92
CA ASP A 182 3.90 10.10 -8.09
C ASP A 182 3.53 9.98 -6.61
N ASP A 183 3.31 8.75 -6.14
CA ASP A 183 3.00 8.49 -4.73
C ASP A 183 3.96 7.47 -4.07
N THR A 184 3.86 7.36 -2.75
CA THR A 184 4.73 6.55 -1.90
C THR A 184 4.64 5.04 -2.18
N HIS A 185 3.68 4.58 -2.99
CA HIS A 185 3.43 3.17 -3.30
C HIS A 185 3.69 2.81 -4.76
N ASN A 186 4.40 3.68 -5.49
CA ASN A 186 4.66 3.50 -6.92
C ASN A 186 5.33 2.17 -7.27
N GLU A 187 6.33 1.74 -6.50
CA GLU A 187 7.03 0.48 -6.78
C GLU A 187 6.08 -0.73 -6.67
N GLN A 188 5.22 -0.76 -5.66
CA GLN A 188 4.25 -1.84 -5.47
C GLN A 188 3.13 -1.77 -6.51
N LYS A 189 2.66 -0.57 -6.88
CA LYS A 189 1.71 -0.40 -7.98
C LYS A 189 2.28 -0.92 -9.30
N LEU A 190 3.55 -0.66 -9.59
CA LEU A 190 4.22 -1.18 -10.79
C LEU A 190 4.32 -2.70 -10.77
N ALA A 191 4.61 -3.31 -9.61
CA ALA A 191 4.62 -4.76 -9.46
C ALA A 191 3.22 -5.38 -9.69
N ILE A 192 2.15 -4.76 -9.17
CA ILE A 192 0.76 -5.18 -9.39
C ILE A 192 0.38 -5.08 -10.88
N VAL A 193 0.82 -4.00 -11.55
CA VAL A 193 0.62 -3.83 -13.00
C VAL A 193 1.32 -4.95 -13.77
N GLU A 194 2.60 -5.21 -13.49
CA GLU A 194 3.37 -6.28 -14.13
C GLU A 194 2.71 -7.66 -13.95
N GLU A 195 2.29 -7.99 -12.72
CA GLU A 195 1.62 -9.26 -12.42
C GLU A 195 0.28 -9.39 -13.15
N SER A 196 -0.52 -8.32 -13.16
CA SER A 196 -1.82 -8.30 -13.84
C SER A 196 -1.67 -8.43 -15.36
N VAL A 197 -0.70 -7.72 -15.94
CA VAL A 197 -0.35 -7.80 -17.37
C VAL A 197 0.09 -9.22 -17.72
N ARG A 198 1.00 -9.81 -16.95
CA ARG A 198 1.44 -11.20 -17.17
C ARG A 198 0.28 -12.18 -17.07
N SER A 199 -0.59 -12.01 -16.07
CA SER A 199 -1.74 -12.88 -15.84
C SER A 199 -2.72 -12.88 -17.01
N ILE A 200 -3.00 -11.72 -17.63
CA ILE A 200 -3.91 -11.63 -18.77
C ILE A 200 -3.21 -12.02 -20.07
N ALA A 201 -2.04 -11.45 -20.34
CA ALA A 201 -1.34 -11.66 -21.60
C ALA A 201 -0.84 -13.11 -21.78
N SER A 202 -0.63 -13.86 -20.70
CA SER A 202 -0.19 -15.27 -20.77
C SER A 202 -1.21 -16.23 -21.37
N ALA A 203 -2.50 -15.84 -21.44
CA ALA A 203 -3.55 -16.62 -22.10
C ALA A 203 -3.41 -16.63 -23.63
N TYR A 204 -2.58 -15.74 -24.19
CA TYR A 204 -2.41 -15.56 -25.63
C TYR A 204 -1.04 -16.03 -26.11
N GLU A 205 -0.99 -16.44 -27.38
CA GLU A 205 0.27 -16.71 -28.07
C GLU A 205 1.15 -15.47 -28.12
N ARG A 206 2.48 -15.67 -28.14
CA ARG A 206 3.49 -14.60 -28.03
C ARG A 206 3.24 -13.41 -28.95
N SER A 207 2.83 -13.64 -30.19
CA SER A 207 2.58 -12.60 -31.19
C SER A 207 1.30 -11.78 -30.93
N ALA A 208 0.31 -12.36 -30.24
CA ALA A 208 -1.02 -11.79 -29.99
C ALA A 208 -1.21 -11.31 -28.53
N ARG A 209 -0.17 -11.37 -27.70
CA ARG A 209 -0.25 -11.03 -26.27
C ARG A 209 -0.74 -9.61 -26.01
N PHE A 210 -0.17 -8.65 -26.73
CA PHE A 210 -0.49 -7.24 -26.51
C PHE A 210 -1.87 -6.89 -27.06
N SER A 211 -2.20 -7.28 -28.29
CA SER A 211 -3.55 -7.10 -28.86
C SER A 211 -4.64 -7.81 -28.05
N GLY A 212 -4.41 -9.06 -27.62
CA GLY A 212 -5.33 -9.81 -26.75
C GLY A 212 -5.54 -9.13 -25.40
N MET A 213 -4.47 -8.56 -24.81
CA MET A 213 -4.59 -7.77 -23.58
C MET A 213 -5.36 -6.47 -23.81
N LEU A 214 -5.15 -5.76 -24.94
CA LEU A 214 -5.94 -4.56 -25.28
C LEU A 214 -7.44 -4.87 -25.42
N ALA A 215 -7.79 -6.08 -25.90
CA ALA A 215 -9.19 -6.52 -25.96
C ALA A 215 -9.80 -6.78 -24.58
N GLN A 216 -8.99 -6.95 -23.52
CA GLN A 216 -9.42 -7.23 -22.14
C GLN A 216 -9.01 -6.14 -21.15
N LEU A 217 -9.04 -4.86 -21.57
CA LEU A 217 -8.66 -3.73 -20.70
C LEU A 217 -9.53 -3.62 -19.43
N SER A 218 -10.82 -3.96 -19.51
CA SER A 218 -11.71 -3.98 -18.34
C SER A 218 -11.23 -4.96 -17.28
N ASP A 219 -10.86 -6.17 -17.70
CA ASP A 219 -10.40 -7.23 -16.82
C ASP A 219 -9.02 -6.88 -16.24
N LEU A 220 -8.17 -6.24 -17.04
CA LEU A 220 -6.87 -5.72 -16.59
C LEU A 220 -7.05 -4.66 -15.52
N SER A 221 -7.94 -3.70 -15.74
CA SER A 221 -8.26 -2.66 -14.76
C SER A 221 -8.81 -3.24 -13.47
N SER A 222 -9.73 -4.21 -13.56
CA SER A 222 -10.26 -4.90 -12.38
C SER A 222 -9.15 -5.62 -11.60
N LYS A 223 -8.30 -6.41 -12.28
CA LYS A 223 -7.20 -7.14 -11.62
C LYS A 223 -6.20 -6.22 -10.93
N ILE A 224 -5.83 -5.11 -11.58
CA ILE A 224 -4.92 -4.13 -10.98
C ILE A 224 -5.56 -3.51 -9.73
N ASN A 225 -6.83 -3.13 -9.81
CA ASN A 225 -7.54 -2.56 -8.68
C ASN A 225 -7.70 -3.57 -7.52
N ASP A 226 -8.02 -4.82 -7.82
CA ASP A 226 -8.14 -5.88 -6.82
C ASP A 226 -6.79 -6.20 -6.16
N GLY A 227 -5.72 -6.29 -6.96
CA GLY A 227 -4.35 -6.45 -6.46
C GLY A 227 -3.93 -5.30 -5.53
N TYR A 228 -4.30 -4.06 -5.90
CA TYR A 228 -4.03 -2.89 -5.05
C TYR A 228 -4.84 -2.89 -3.76
N ARG A 229 -6.13 -3.28 -3.82
CA ARG A 229 -6.97 -3.43 -2.61
C ARG A 229 -6.39 -4.48 -1.68
N LEU A 230 -5.90 -5.60 -2.21
CA LEU A 230 -5.25 -6.65 -1.42
C LEU A 230 -3.93 -6.17 -0.80
N PHE A 231 -3.13 -5.40 -1.56
CA PHE A 231 -1.91 -4.78 -1.05
C PHE A 231 -2.20 -3.81 0.09
N VAL A 232 -3.15 -2.89 -0.08
CA VAL A 232 -3.54 -1.93 0.97
C VAL A 232 -4.08 -2.66 2.20
N ALA A 233 -4.88 -3.70 2.02
CA ALA A 233 -5.36 -4.54 3.13
C ALA A 233 -4.22 -5.25 3.87
N SER A 234 -3.25 -5.80 3.15
CA SER A 234 -2.09 -6.50 3.72
C SER A 234 -1.15 -5.55 4.45
N PHE A 235 -0.86 -4.39 3.87
CA PHE A 235 -0.07 -3.34 4.52
C PHE A 235 -0.75 -2.81 5.79
N SER A 236 -2.07 -2.61 5.74
CA SER A 236 -2.85 -2.24 6.93
C SER A 236 -2.79 -3.33 8.00
N TYR A 237 -2.86 -4.60 7.60
CA TYR A 237 -2.72 -5.74 8.52
C TYR A 237 -1.36 -5.78 9.20
N ASP A 238 -0.26 -5.68 8.44
CA ASP A 238 1.10 -5.73 9.00
C ASP A 238 1.32 -4.57 9.98
N LYS A 239 0.89 -3.36 9.62
CA LYS A 239 0.98 -2.19 10.52
C LYS A 239 0.19 -2.38 11.81
N VAL A 240 -1.03 -2.92 11.72
CA VAL A 240 -1.87 -3.20 12.90
C VAL A 240 -1.27 -4.32 13.74
N ARG A 241 -0.74 -5.38 13.12
CA ARG A 241 -0.04 -6.48 13.80
C ARG A 241 1.13 -5.94 14.61
N ASP A 242 2.01 -5.16 13.98
CA ASP A 242 3.22 -4.66 14.64
C ASP A 242 2.86 -3.75 15.83
N ALA A 243 1.85 -2.88 15.67
CA ALA A 243 1.34 -2.05 16.76
C ALA A 243 0.74 -2.90 17.91
N LEU A 244 0.03 -3.97 17.58
CA LEU A 244 -0.58 -4.85 18.57
C LEU A 244 0.45 -5.72 19.29
N GLU A 245 1.49 -6.20 18.60
CA GLU A 245 2.60 -6.93 19.23
C GLU A 245 3.36 -6.05 20.22
N ALA A 246 3.65 -4.80 19.83
CA ALA A 246 4.23 -3.81 20.74
C ALA A 246 3.34 -3.57 21.96
N ALA A 247 2.03 -3.37 21.76
CA ALA A 247 1.07 -3.18 22.84
C ALA A 247 0.98 -4.42 23.75
N LYS A 248 0.99 -5.64 23.19
CA LYS A 248 0.99 -6.89 23.95
C LYS A 248 2.18 -6.97 24.90
N VAL A 249 3.38 -6.65 24.42
CA VAL A 249 4.60 -6.65 25.23
C VAL A 249 4.50 -5.59 26.34
N ASP A 250 4.07 -4.37 25.99
CA ASP A 250 3.92 -3.26 26.95
C ASP A 250 2.89 -3.57 28.05
N TYR A 251 1.68 -4.04 27.69
CA TYR A 251 0.69 -4.43 28.71
C TYR A 251 1.15 -5.62 29.53
N ALA A 252 1.79 -6.63 28.93
CA ALA A 252 2.31 -7.76 29.69
C ALA A 252 3.35 -7.30 30.73
N ALA A 253 4.20 -6.33 30.38
CA ALA A 253 5.15 -5.71 31.29
C ALA A 253 4.45 -4.90 32.40
N LYS A 254 3.47 -4.05 32.06
CA LYS A 254 2.69 -3.27 33.04
C LYS A 254 1.92 -4.15 34.02
N ILE A 255 1.26 -5.19 33.51
CA ILE A 255 0.60 -6.23 34.30
C ILE A 255 1.64 -6.86 35.24
N HIS A 256 2.78 -7.34 34.73
CA HIS A 256 3.83 -7.92 35.58
C HIS A 256 4.31 -6.97 36.69
N LYS A 257 4.52 -5.69 36.34
CA LYS A 257 4.98 -4.66 37.27
C LYS A 257 4.07 -4.47 38.48
N VAL A 258 2.74 -4.52 38.30
CA VAL A 258 1.78 -4.42 39.42
C VAL A 258 2.06 -5.46 40.52
N PHE A 259 2.40 -6.69 40.14
CA PHE A 259 2.74 -7.73 41.10
C PHE A 259 4.14 -7.54 41.68
N SER A 260 5.11 -7.18 40.85
CA SER A 260 6.49 -6.92 41.29
C SER A 260 6.56 -5.79 42.31
N ASP A 261 5.74 -4.75 42.18
CA ASP A 261 5.74 -3.57 43.04
C ASP A 261 5.27 -3.86 44.48
N ILE A 262 4.51 -4.95 44.69
CA ILE A 262 4.04 -5.37 46.02
C ILE A 262 4.77 -6.61 46.57
N GLN A 263 5.67 -7.21 45.78
CA GLN A 263 6.35 -8.46 46.11
C GLN A 263 7.13 -8.37 47.43
N ASN A 264 7.82 -7.25 47.68
CA ASN A 264 8.59 -7.05 48.90
C ASN A 264 7.68 -6.95 50.14
N GLN A 265 6.51 -6.33 49.99
CA GLN A 265 5.54 -6.16 51.07
C GLN A 265 4.83 -7.48 51.37
N ILE A 266 4.59 -8.32 50.36
CA ILE A 266 4.09 -9.68 50.54
C ILE A 266 5.06 -10.52 51.40
N LEU A 267 6.37 -10.39 51.18
CA LEU A 267 7.39 -11.04 52.03
C LEU A 267 7.36 -10.56 53.48
N GLY A 268 6.75 -9.41 53.77
CA GLY A 268 6.51 -8.93 55.13
C GLY A 268 5.46 -9.72 55.90
N ILE A 269 4.53 -10.42 55.23
CA ILE A 269 3.45 -11.18 55.88
C ILE A 269 3.99 -12.35 56.73
N PRO A 270 4.89 -13.23 56.23
CA PRO A 270 5.52 -14.25 57.06
C PRO A 270 6.30 -13.67 58.25
N VAL A 271 7.02 -12.56 58.04
CA VAL A 271 7.80 -11.89 59.09
C VAL A 271 6.87 -11.38 60.19
N ALA A 272 5.79 -10.68 59.83
CA ALA A 272 4.78 -10.21 60.79
C ALA A 272 4.14 -11.37 61.56
N THR A 273 3.90 -12.51 60.90
CA THR A 273 3.37 -13.72 61.54
C THR A 273 4.31 -14.28 62.60
N ILE A 274 5.62 -14.34 62.30
CA ILE A 274 6.65 -14.78 63.27
C ILE A 274 6.73 -13.81 64.46
N VAL A 275 6.65 -12.50 64.21
CA VAL A 275 6.66 -11.48 65.26
C VAL A 275 5.49 -11.70 66.22
N VAL A 276 4.27 -11.89 65.72
CA VAL A 276 3.10 -12.18 66.57
C VAL A 276 3.31 -13.45 67.39
N ALA A 277 3.81 -14.52 66.76
CA ALA A 277 4.02 -15.80 67.42
C ALA A 277 5.12 -15.79 68.50
N THR A 278 6.11 -14.90 68.39
CA THR A 278 7.29 -14.89 69.27
C THR A 278 7.29 -13.76 70.30
N GLN A 279 6.66 -12.63 70.00
CA GLN A 279 6.67 -11.45 70.87
C GLN A 279 5.51 -11.41 71.86
N MET A 280 4.38 -12.07 71.57
CA MET A 280 3.28 -12.17 72.52
C MET A 280 3.60 -13.16 73.65
N LYS A 281 3.35 -12.78 74.90
CA LYS A 281 3.64 -13.57 76.10
C LYS A 281 2.40 -13.79 76.95
N ALA A 282 2.39 -14.83 77.78
CA ALA A 282 1.30 -15.05 78.74
C ALA A 282 1.25 -13.90 79.76
N ALA A 283 0.07 -13.32 79.95
CA ALA A 283 -0.19 -12.19 80.84
C ALA A 283 -1.43 -12.48 81.71
N ASP A 284 -1.20 -12.83 82.98
CA ASP A 284 -2.27 -13.14 83.94
C ASP A 284 -2.88 -11.89 84.60
N LYS A 285 -2.15 -10.77 84.57
CA LYS A 285 -2.55 -9.49 85.18
C LYS A 285 -2.24 -8.33 84.23
N ILE A 286 -2.87 -7.18 84.49
CA ILE A 286 -2.53 -5.93 83.78
C ILE A 286 -1.13 -5.50 84.27
N GLY A 287 -0.14 -5.69 83.40
CA GLY A 287 1.28 -5.47 83.68
C GLY A 287 2.06 -5.21 82.40
N TYR A 288 3.39 -5.38 82.43
CA TYR A 288 4.25 -5.14 81.28
C TYR A 288 3.88 -6.03 80.08
N GLU A 289 3.65 -7.32 80.31
CA GLU A 289 3.31 -8.31 79.29
C GLU A 289 1.98 -7.98 78.58
N PHE A 290 1.00 -7.45 79.32
CA PHE A 290 -0.27 -6.96 78.75
C PHE A 290 -0.04 -5.84 77.74
N TRP A 291 0.81 -4.85 78.09
CA TRP A 291 1.11 -3.73 77.22
C TRP A 291 1.93 -4.14 76.00
N VAL A 292 2.84 -5.10 76.14
CA VAL A 292 3.58 -5.69 75.01
C VAL A 292 2.61 -6.36 74.03
N ASN A 293 1.73 -7.25 74.51
CA ASN A 293 0.75 -7.93 73.66
C ASN A 293 -0.17 -6.93 72.96
N SER A 294 -0.62 -5.89 73.67
CA SER A 294 -1.48 -4.83 73.13
C SER A 294 -0.75 -4.03 72.05
N ALA A 295 0.51 -3.66 72.28
CA ALA A 295 1.32 -2.93 71.30
C ALA A 295 1.59 -3.76 70.03
N VAL A 296 1.86 -5.07 70.17
CA VAL A 296 2.02 -5.99 69.03
C VAL A 296 0.71 -6.08 68.24
N LEU A 297 -0.43 -6.20 68.90
CA LEU A 297 -1.74 -6.24 68.23
C LEU A 297 -2.05 -4.92 67.50
N ILE A 298 -1.78 -3.76 68.12
CA ILE A 298 -1.92 -2.45 67.45
C ILE A 298 -0.99 -2.37 66.23
N GLY A 299 0.24 -2.84 66.33
CA GLY A 299 1.16 -2.94 65.18
C GLY A 299 0.61 -3.81 64.05
N CYS A 300 -0.06 -4.92 64.39
CA CYS A 300 -0.75 -5.78 63.42
C CYS A 300 -1.89 -5.04 62.70
N TRP A 301 -2.69 -4.26 63.44
CA TRP A 301 -3.74 -3.42 62.86
C TRP A 301 -3.18 -2.40 61.86
N VAL A 302 -2.12 -1.69 62.23
CA VAL A 302 -1.47 -0.71 61.35
C VAL A 302 -0.91 -1.40 60.10
N PHE A 303 -0.24 -2.54 60.26
CA PHE A 303 0.29 -3.31 59.13
C PHE A 303 -0.81 -3.75 58.17
N VAL A 304 -1.91 -4.32 58.68
CA VAL A 304 -3.05 -4.76 57.86
C VAL A 304 -3.71 -3.59 57.14
N MET A 305 -3.90 -2.45 57.80
CA MET A 305 -4.46 -1.24 57.19
C MET A 305 -3.61 -0.77 56.00
N LEU A 306 -2.29 -0.66 56.18
CA LEU A 306 -1.36 -0.26 55.11
C LEU A 306 -1.35 -1.28 53.97
N MET A 307 -1.34 -2.58 54.29
CA MET A 307 -1.39 -3.64 53.30
C MET A 307 -2.70 -3.63 52.50
N VAL A 308 -3.84 -3.37 53.14
CA VAL A 308 -5.13 -3.24 52.44
C VAL A 308 -5.09 -2.06 51.48
N PHE A 309 -4.56 -0.89 51.87
CA PHE A 309 -4.41 0.24 50.96
C PHE A 309 -3.52 -0.10 49.75
N LEU A 310 -2.40 -0.76 49.97
CA LEU A 310 -1.51 -1.19 48.89
C LEU A 310 -2.21 -2.18 47.94
N LEU A 311 -2.91 -3.19 48.47
CA LEU A 311 -3.64 -4.17 47.68
C LEU A 311 -4.77 -3.51 46.87
N MET A 312 -5.53 -2.59 47.47
CA MET A 312 -6.58 -1.84 46.78
C MET A 312 -6.01 -0.98 45.65
N ASN A 313 -4.90 -0.29 45.89
CA ASN A 313 -4.23 0.51 44.86
C ASN A 313 -3.81 -0.36 43.66
N GLN A 314 -3.21 -1.52 43.92
CA GLN A 314 -2.78 -2.43 42.85
C GLN A 314 -3.98 -3.07 42.11
N LEU A 315 -5.08 -3.38 42.80
CA LEU A 315 -6.32 -3.83 42.17
C LEU A 315 -6.93 -2.75 41.26
N HIS A 316 -6.90 -1.49 41.68
CA HIS A 316 -7.37 -0.38 40.87
C HIS A 316 -6.52 -0.20 39.60
N THR A 317 -5.19 -0.26 39.73
CA THR A 317 -4.27 -0.22 38.57
C THR A 317 -4.55 -1.34 37.57
N LEU A 318 -4.77 -2.58 38.05
CA LEU A 318 -5.20 -3.69 37.19
C LEU A 318 -6.58 -3.49 36.56
N GLY A 319 -7.48 -2.76 37.23
CA GLY A 319 -8.76 -2.32 36.69
C GLY A 319 -8.59 -1.39 35.49
N VAL A 320 -7.78 -0.34 35.65
CA VAL A 320 -7.48 0.62 34.58
C VAL A 320 -6.83 -0.06 33.37
N LEU A 321 -5.86 -0.95 33.60
CA LEU A 321 -5.24 -1.73 32.53
C LEU A 321 -6.26 -2.61 31.79
N ALA A 322 -7.22 -3.20 32.50
CA ALA A 322 -8.27 -4.01 31.88
C ALA A 322 -9.16 -3.18 30.95
N THR A 323 -9.56 -1.99 31.40
CA THR A 323 -10.38 -1.06 30.61
C THR A 323 -9.64 -0.61 29.35
N GLU A 324 -8.35 -0.28 29.47
CA GLU A 324 -7.56 0.17 28.32
C GLU A 324 -7.37 -0.95 27.27
N ILE A 325 -7.08 -2.17 27.71
CA ILE A 325 -7.02 -3.34 26.83
C ILE A 325 -8.35 -3.57 26.12
N HIS A 326 -9.48 -3.41 26.82
CA HIS A 326 -10.81 -3.56 26.21
C HIS A 326 -11.09 -2.46 25.19
N ARG A 327 -10.78 -1.21 25.52
CA ARG A 327 -10.94 -0.06 24.61
C ARG A 327 -10.15 -0.26 23.32
N GLN A 328 -8.91 -0.72 23.41
CA GLN A 328 -8.08 -0.96 22.24
C GLN A 328 -8.61 -2.12 21.37
N ARG A 329 -9.12 -3.18 22.01
CA ARG A 329 -9.80 -4.28 21.31
C ARG A 329 -10.98 -3.78 20.51
N ASP A 330 -11.83 -2.95 21.12
CA ASP A 330 -13.04 -2.43 20.47
C ASP A 330 -12.67 -1.50 19.31
N GLN A 331 -11.66 -0.64 19.49
CA GLN A 331 -11.16 0.25 18.44
C GLN A 331 -10.66 -0.52 17.21
N ILE A 332 -9.86 -1.59 17.41
CA ILE A 332 -9.37 -2.42 16.30
C ILE A 332 -10.53 -3.17 15.63
N SER A 333 -11.48 -3.69 16.43
CA SER A 333 -12.64 -4.41 15.91
C SER A 333 -13.57 -3.50 15.07
N MET A 334 -13.66 -2.21 15.41
CA MET A 334 -14.45 -1.24 14.65
C MET A 334 -13.73 -0.78 13.38
N GLN A 335 -12.43 -0.51 13.45
CA GLN A 335 -11.66 0.04 12.32
C GLN A 335 -11.26 -1.03 11.30
N TYR A 336 -11.11 -2.30 11.70
CA TYR A 336 -10.55 -3.36 10.87
C TYR A 336 -11.35 -4.66 10.98
N LYS A 337 -12.66 -4.60 10.75
CA LYS A 337 -13.59 -5.75 10.91
C LYS A 337 -13.11 -7.04 10.21
N ASP A 338 -12.61 -6.93 8.99
CA ASP A 338 -12.24 -8.10 8.16
C ASP A 338 -11.00 -8.85 8.66
N ILE A 339 -10.18 -8.21 9.51
CA ILE A 339 -8.95 -8.81 10.07
C ILE A 339 -8.98 -8.91 11.60
N ALA A 340 -10.03 -8.40 12.26
CA ALA A 340 -10.15 -8.36 13.71
C ALA A 340 -10.07 -9.76 14.37
N ASP A 341 -10.65 -10.77 13.72
CA ASP A 341 -10.65 -12.15 14.22
C ASP A 341 -9.24 -12.73 14.35
N ARG A 342 -8.30 -12.30 13.50
CA ARG A 342 -6.90 -12.76 13.53
C ARG A 342 -6.14 -12.28 14.76
N PHE A 343 -6.66 -11.28 15.48
CA PHE A 343 -6.01 -10.67 16.63
C PHE A 343 -6.61 -11.06 17.98
N LYS A 344 -7.67 -11.88 17.97
CA LYS A 344 -8.40 -12.30 19.17
C LYS A 344 -7.50 -12.97 20.21
N ASP A 345 -6.58 -13.81 19.78
CA ASP A 345 -5.65 -14.55 20.64
C ASP A 345 -4.78 -13.62 21.50
N VAL A 346 -4.40 -12.46 20.97
CA VAL A 346 -3.58 -11.48 21.71
C VAL A 346 -4.36 -10.91 22.89
N PHE A 347 -5.62 -10.55 22.68
CA PHE A 347 -6.49 -10.02 23.74
C PHE A 347 -6.87 -11.09 24.76
N GLU A 348 -7.11 -12.33 24.32
CA GLU A 348 -7.36 -13.45 25.22
C GLU A 348 -6.14 -13.76 26.10
N PHE A 349 -4.93 -13.70 25.55
CA PHE A 349 -3.69 -13.85 26.30
C PHE A 349 -3.56 -12.79 27.40
N LEU A 350 -3.77 -11.51 27.07
CA LEU A 350 -3.72 -10.41 28.03
C LEU A 350 -4.81 -10.54 29.10
N GLY A 351 -6.04 -10.86 28.69
CA GLY A 351 -7.17 -11.06 29.60
C GLY A 351 -6.97 -12.23 30.57
N ARG A 352 -6.36 -13.33 30.12
CA ARG A 352 -5.99 -14.45 30.99
C ARG A 352 -4.95 -14.02 32.03
N ARG A 353 -3.90 -13.32 31.60
CA ARG A 353 -2.83 -12.85 32.51
C ARG A 353 -3.36 -11.88 33.57
N LEU A 354 -4.25 -10.97 33.17
CA LEU A 354 -4.87 -10.00 34.06
C LEU A 354 -5.77 -10.67 35.12
N ARG A 355 -6.55 -11.69 34.73
CA ARG A 355 -7.34 -12.50 35.68
C ARG A 355 -6.46 -13.26 36.67
N LEU A 356 -5.39 -13.90 36.20
CA LEU A 356 -4.45 -14.62 37.06
C LEU A 356 -3.82 -13.70 38.10
N GLN A 357 -3.45 -12.47 37.74
CA GLN A 357 -2.90 -11.52 38.70
C GLN A 357 -3.92 -10.95 39.68
N LYS A 358 -5.14 -10.65 39.23
CA LYS A 358 -6.23 -10.27 40.15
C LYS A 358 -6.49 -11.38 41.18
N PHE A 359 -6.49 -12.62 40.74
CA PHE A 359 -6.62 -13.77 41.62
C PHE A 359 -5.44 -13.89 42.60
N ALA A 360 -4.19 -13.76 42.12
CA ALA A 360 -3.01 -13.80 42.97
C ALA A 360 -3.06 -12.72 44.06
N LEU A 361 -3.41 -11.48 43.70
CA LEU A 361 -3.52 -10.37 44.64
C LEU A 361 -4.68 -10.57 45.64
N GLY A 362 -5.81 -11.13 45.19
CA GLY A 362 -6.91 -11.55 46.06
C GLY A 362 -6.50 -12.63 47.06
N SER A 363 -5.68 -13.60 46.63
CA SER A 363 -5.16 -14.66 47.52
C SER A 363 -4.25 -14.09 48.62
N VAL A 364 -3.43 -13.09 48.31
CA VAL A 364 -2.61 -12.37 49.30
C VAL A 364 -3.50 -11.68 50.34
N GLY A 365 -4.58 -11.03 49.89
CA GLY A 365 -5.57 -10.44 50.80
C GLY A 365 -6.22 -11.49 51.71
N GLY A 366 -6.55 -12.67 51.18
CA GLY A 366 -7.07 -13.78 51.97
C GLY A 366 -6.10 -14.26 53.06
N VAL A 367 -4.81 -14.45 52.71
CA VAL A 367 -3.76 -14.83 53.67
C VAL A 367 -3.59 -13.76 54.75
N LEU A 368 -3.62 -12.47 54.39
CA LEU A 368 -3.54 -11.36 55.33
C LEU A 368 -4.68 -11.40 56.35
N ILE A 369 -5.92 -11.64 55.91
CA ILE A 369 -7.10 -11.75 56.79
C ILE A 369 -6.96 -12.93 57.75
N VAL A 370 -6.53 -14.10 57.25
CA VAL A 370 -6.31 -15.28 58.11
C VAL A 370 -5.24 -15.00 59.16
N GLY A 371 -4.11 -14.40 58.77
CA GLY A 371 -3.04 -14.02 59.70
C GLY A 371 -3.52 -13.03 60.76
N PHE A 372 -4.36 -12.07 60.37
CA PHE A 372 -4.95 -11.11 61.29
C PHE A 372 -5.91 -11.74 62.31
N LEU A 373 -6.76 -12.67 61.86
CA LEU A 373 -7.64 -13.43 62.75
C LEU A 373 -6.85 -14.28 63.73
N LEU A 374 -5.80 -14.96 63.26
CA LEU A 374 -4.91 -15.74 64.11
C LEU A 374 -4.22 -14.86 65.17
N ALA A 375 -3.78 -13.66 64.81
CA ALA A 375 -3.19 -12.72 65.77
C ALA A 375 -4.17 -12.36 66.90
N HIS A 376 -5.45 -12.15 66.57
CA HIS A 376 -6.48 -11.91 67.58
C HIS A 376 -6.72 -13.13 68.47
N VAL A 377 -6.80 -14.33 67.89
CA VAL A 377 -6.95 -15.58 68.66
C VAL A 377 -5.80 -15.77 69.63
N VAL A 378 -4.55 -15.56 69.18
CA VAL A 378 -3.35 -15.67 70.02
C VAL A 378 -3.37 -14.62 71.13
N TYR A 379 -3.71 -13.37 70.81
CA TYR A 379 -3.81 -12.29 71.79
C TYR A 379 -4.79 -12.60 72.92
N PHE A 380 -6.01 -13.03 72.58
CA PHE A 380 -7.03 -13.36 73.59
C PHE A 380 -6.68 -14.61 74.39
N LYS A 381 -6.00 -15.60 73.80
CA LYS A 381 -5.55 -16.79 74.56
C LYS A 381 -4.41 -16.49 75.53
N LEU A 382 -3.50 -15.57 75.20
CA LEU A 382 -2.34 -15.26 76.03
C LEU A 382 -2.61 -14.13 77.03
N THR A 383 -3.68 -13.36 76.87
CA THR A 383 -3.96 -12.15 77.68
C THR A 383 -5.26 -12.32 78.46
N VAL A 384 -5.20 -12.93 79.64
CA VAL A 384 -6.36 -13.29 80.47
C VAL A 384 -7.26 -12.09 80.84
N PRO A 385 -6.73 -10.91 81.20
CA PRO A 385 -7.56 -9.72 81.45
C PRO A 385 -8.37 -9.27 80.22
N ALA A 386 -7.81 -9.40 79.01
CA ALA A 386 -8.51 -9.04 77.78
C ALA A 386 -9.58 -10.06 77.40
N GLU A 387 -9.31 -11.35 77.62
CA GLU A 387 -10.29 -12.43 77.40
C GLU A 387 -11.50 -12.30 78.32
N THR A 388 -11.26 -12.01 79.60
CA THR A 388 -12.32 -11.83 80.60
C THR A 388 -13.19 -10.60 80.30
N TRP A 389 -12.58 -9.48 79.88
CA TRP A 389 -13.32 -8.30 79.41
C TRP A 389 -14.14 -8.59 78.15
N LEU A 390 -13.61 -9.33 77.18
CA LEU A 390 -14.35 -9.71 75.98
C LEU A 390 -15.57 -10.57 76.33
N LYS A 391 -15.41 -11.55 77.23
CA LYS A 391 -16.51 -12.40 77.70
C LYS A 391 -17.58 -11.61 78.44
N SER A 392 -17.21 -10.64 79.28
CA SER A 392 -18.20 -9.79 79.95
C SER A 392 -18.99 -8.93 78.95
N LEU A 393 -18.31 -8.37 77.95
CA LEU A 393 -18.94 -7.56 76.90
C LEU A 393 -19.91 -8.36 76.04
N LEU A 394 -19.52 -9.57 75.62
CA LEU A 394 -20.38 -10.48 74.86
C LEU A 394 -21.56 -10.98 75.70
N SER A 395 -21.35 -11.25 76.99
CA SER A 395 -22.43 -11.66 77.89
C SER A 395 -23.48 -10.57 78.08
N CYS A 396 -23.08 -9.29 78.21
CA CYS A 396 -23.99 -8.15 78.24
C CYS A 396 -24.74 -7.93 76.91
N TYR A 397 -24.12 -8.25 75.77
CA TYR A 397 -24.74 -8.06 74.46
C TYR A 397 -25.76 -9.16 74.11
N PHE A 398 -25.56 -10.39 74.57
CA PHE A 398 -26.51 -11.51 74.35
C PHE A 398 -27.59 -11.64 75.44
N SER A 399 -27.50 -10.86 76.54
CA SER A 399 -28.53 -10.79 77.58
C SER A 399 -29.42 -9.54 77.48
N ALA A 400 -29.20 -8.71 76.45
CA ALA A 400 -30.11 -7.68 75.95
C ALA A 400 -30.74 -8.19 74.64
#